data_AF-A0AB33HU04-F1
#
_entry.id   AF-A0AB33HU04-F1
#
_cell.length_a   1.000
_cell.length_b   1.000
_cell.length_c   1.000
_cell.angle_alpha   90.00
_cell.angle_beta   90.00
_cell.angle_gamma   90.00
#
_symmetry.space_group_name_H-M   'P 1'
#
loop_
_entity.id
_entity.type
_entity.pdbx_description
1 polymer ?
#
loop_
_entity_poly.entity_id
_entity_poly.type
_entity_poly.pdbx_seq_one_letter_code
_entity_poly.pdbx_strand_id
1 'polypeptide(L)' 'MSDTLLTEKILTGENVLRAAIARIEWIFETFPSVCLSFSGGKDSTVLFHLVAEVARRRKRHFSVLFIDWEA' A
#
# COMPACT_ATOMS: atom_id res chain seq x y z
N MET A 1 -11.18 -12.19 -40.13
CA MET A 1 -11.82 -12.55 -38.85
C MET A 1 -10.97 -11.92 -37.76
N SER A 2 -11.31 -10.70 -37.36
CA SER A 2 -10.58 -9.95 -36.34
C SER A 2 -11.30 -10.14 -35.01
N ASP A 3 -10.77 -11.00 -34.15
CA ASP A 3 -11.19 -11.06 -32.74
C ASP A 3 -10.60 -9.84 -32.03
N THR A 4 -11.37 -8.77 -31.99
CA THR A 4 -11.11 -7.65 -31.08
C THR A 4 -11.46 -8.17 -29.69
N LEU A 5 -10.44 -8.52 -28.90
CA LEU A 5 -10.59 -8.86 -27.48
C LEU A 5 -11.09 -7.62 -26.71
N LEU A 6 -12.39 -7.36 -26.77
CA LEU A 6 -13.09 -6.39 -25.94
C LEU A 6 -13.12 -6.95 -24.52
N THR A 7 -12.05 -6.68 -23.77
CA THR A 7 -12.01 -7.00 -22.35
C THR A 7 -12.79 -5.92 -21.62
N GLU A 8 -14.04 -6.23 -21.24
CA GLU A 8 -14.84 -5.30 -20.46
C GLU A 8 -14.20 -5.05 -19.09
N LYS A 9 -14.23 -3.79 -18.64
CA LYS A 9 -13.70 -3.40 -17.33
C LYS A 9 -14.62 -3.91 -16.22
N ILE A 10 -14.13 -4.86 -15.43
CA ILE A 10 -14.84 -5.34 -14.24
C ILE A 10 -14.79 -4.26 -13.15
N LEU A 11 -15.96 -3.76 -12.75
CA LEU A 11 -16.10 -2.78 -11.67
C LEU A 11 -16.30 -3.51 -10.34
N THR A 12 -15.42 -3.26 -9.38
CA THR A 12 -15.48 -3.89 -8.05
C THR A 12 -16.40 -3.16 -7.07
N GLY A 13 -16.86 -1.96 -7.41
CA GLY A 13 -17.69 -1.11 -6.53
C GLY A 13 -16.95 -0.49 -5.34
N GLU A 14 -15.63 -0.68 -5.23
CA GLU A 14 -14.83 -0.22 -4.08
C GLU A 14 -13.87 0.91 -4.46
N ASN A 15 -13.67 1.84 -3.52
CA ASN A 15 -12.69 2.91 -3.67
C ASN A 15 -11.28 2.41 -3.34
N VAL A 16 -10.32 2.67 -4.23
CA VAL A 16 -8.93 2.21 -4.09
C VAL A 16 -8.29 2.64 -2.78
N LEU A 17 -8.52 3.89 -2.34
CA LEU A 17 -7.99 4.42 -1.08
C LEU A 17 -8.58 3.67 0.12
N ARG A 18 -9.89 3.43 0.13
CA ARG A 18 -10.56 2.67 1.19
C ARG A 18 -10.03 1.24 1.26
N ALA A 19 -9.92 0.57 0.11
CA ALA A 19 -9.36 -0.78 0.02
C ALA A 19 -7.90 -0.83 0.48
N ALA A 20 -7.09 0.20 0.19
CA ALA A 20 -5.71 0.27 0.65
C ALA A 20 -5.60 0.44 2.16
N ILE A 21 -6.40 1.34 2.75
CA ILE A 21 -6.43 1.55 4.20
C ILE A 21 -6.87 0.27 4.92
N ALA A 22 -7.92 -0.41 4.44
CA ALA A 22 -8.40 -1.66 5.01
C ALA A 22 -7.31 -2.75 5.00
N ARG A 23 -6.54 -2.87 3.91
CA ARG A 23 -5.39 -3.80 3.83
C ARG A 23 -4.30 -3.45 4.83
N ILE A 24 -3.96 -2.17 4.98
CA ILE A 24 -2.95 -1.73 5.95
C ILE A 24 -3.42 -2.00 7.39
N GLU A 25 -4.69 -1.70 7.69
CA GLU A 25 -5.30 -2.00 8.98
C GLU A 25 -5.23 -3.49 9.32
N TRP A 26 -5.57 -4.36 8.36
CA TRP A 26 -5.44 -5.81 8.51
C TRP A 26 -3.98 -6.26 8.75
N ILE A 27 -3.00 -5.66 8.08
CA ILE A 27 -1.57 -5.93 8.32
C ILE A 27 -1.19 -5.61 9.77
N PHE A 28 -1.64 -4.47 10.30
CA PHE A 28 -1.43 -4.08 11.70
C PHE A 28 -2.29 -4.87 12.71
N GLU A 29 -3.25 -5.68 12.28
CA GLU A 29 -3.95 -6.61 13.17
C GLU A 29 -3.27 -7.97 13.21
N THR A 30 -2.76 -8.38 12.05
CA THR A 30 -2.22 -9.72 11.84
C THR A 30 -0.79 -9.85 12.32
N PHE A 31 0.05 -8.81 12.13
CA PHE A 31 1.49 -8.91 12.37
C PHE A 31 1.96 -8.05 13.55
N PRO A 32 2.78 -8.63 14.47
CA PRO A 32 3.32 -7.89 15.61
C PRO A 32 4.41 -6.88 15.22
N SER A 33 5.01 -7.03 14.03
CA SER A 33 5.99 -6.11 13.45
C SER A 33 5.69 -5.87 11.98
N VAL A 34 5.76 -4.61 11.54
CA VAL A 34 5.52 -4.21 10.15
C VAL A 34 6.75 -3.47 9.65
N CYS A 35 7.23 -3.82 8.45
CA CYS A 35 8.31 -3.13 7.76
C CYS A 35 7.81 -2.65 6.39
N LEU A 36 8.03 -1.37 6.09
CA LEU A 36 7.73 -0.77 4.80
C LEU A 36 9.01 -0.66 3.98
N SER A 37 9.05 -1.31 2.82
CA SER A 37 10.08 -1.04 1.81
C SER A 37 9.77 0.28 1.12
N PHE A 38 10.63 1.27 1.32
CA PHE A 38 10.50 2.63 0.83
C PHE A 38 11.61 2.90 -0.20
N SER A 39 11.23 3.25 -1.42
CA SER A 39 12.16 3.50 -2.52
C SER A 39 12.46 4.99 -2.77
N GLY A 40 11.77 5.90 -2.08
CA GLY A 40 11.81 7.33 -2.39
C GLY A 40 10.96 7.76 -3.59
N GLY A 41 10.39 6.80 -4.35
CA GLY A 41 9.50 7.07 -5.47
C GLY A 41 8.08 7.46 -5.05
N LYS A 42 7.30 8.00 -5.99
CA LYS A 42 5.93 8.50 -5.71
C LYS A 42 5.01 7.47 -5.04
N ASP A 43 5.06 6.21 -5.48
CA ASP A 43 4.14 5.16 -5.03
C ASP A 43 4.46 4.74 -3.60
N SER A 44 5.76 4.57 -3.30
CA SER A 44 6.22 4.22 -1.97
C SER A 44 6.07 5.38 -0.99
N THR A 45 6.15 6.64 -1.46
CA THR A 45 5.84 7.83 -0.66
C THR A 45 4.35 7.90 -0.28
N VAL A 46 3.44 7.67 -1.23
CA VAL A 46 1.99 7.60 -0.91
C VAL A 46 1.73 6.49 0.11
N LEU A 47 2.29 5.30 -0.12
CA LEU A 47 2.14 4.17 0.80
C LEU A 47 2.70 4.50 2.18
N PHE A 48 3.85 5.17 2.27
CA PHE A 48 4.44 5.62 3.53
C PHE A 48 3.47 6.48 4.34
N HIS A 49 2.84 7.47 3.70
CA HIS A 49 1.89 8.34 4.39
C HIS A 49 0.65 7.57 4.88
N LEU A 50 0.11 6.65 4.06
CA LEU A 50 -1.04 5.83 4.45
C LEU A 50 -0.71 4.88 5.60
N VAL A 51 0.45 4.21 5.56
CA VAL A 51 0.93 3.33 6.63
C VAL A 51 1.17 4.13 7.91
N ALA A 52 1.78 5.31 7.81
CA ALA A 52 2.01 6.19 8.96
C ALA A 52 0.71 6.68 9.59
N GLU A 53 -0.32 6.98 8.80
CA GLU A 53 -1.64 7.37 9.31
C GLU A 53 -2.28 6.24 10.13
N VAL A 54 -2.32 5.02 9.59
CA VAL A 54 -2.86 3.86 10.32
C VAL A 54 -2.04 3.56 11.57
N ALA A 55 -0.71 3.60 11.48
CA ALA A 55 0.20 3.37 12.59
C ALA A 55 -0.06 4.36 13.74
N ARG A 56 -0.21 5.66 13.44
CA ARG A 56 -0.56 6.69 14.44
C ARG A 56 -1.92 6.43 15.09
N ARG A 57 -2.96 6.13 14.30
CA ARG A 57 -4.31 5.81 14.83
C ARG A 57 -4.28 4.60 15.77
N ARG A 58 -3.47 3.59 15.45
CA ARG A 58 -3.31 2.37 16.25
C ARG A 58 -2.26 2.48 17.36
N LYS A 59 -1.56 3.61 17.48
CA LYS A 59 -0.44 3.81 18.43
C LYS A 59 0.64 2.72 18.31
N ARG A 60 0.93 2.31 17.07
CA ARG A 60 1.96 1.31 16.74
C ARG A 60 3.09 1.95 15.95
N HIS A 61 4.28 1.36 16.07
CA HIS A 61 5.43 1.71 15.25
C HIS A 61 5.60 0.71 14.10
N PHE A 62 6.28 1.13 13.04
CA PHE A 62 6.70 0.29 11.92
C PHE A 62 8.12 0.66 11.51
N SER A 63 8.85 -0.30 10.96
CA SER A 63 10.20 -0.09 10.43
C SER A 63 10.12 0.35 8.97
N VAL A 64 11.17 1.03 8.51
CA VAL A 64 11.29 1.47 7.12
C VAL A 64 12.61 0.94 6.58
N LEU A 65 12.55 0.22 5.46
CA LEU A 65 13.72 -0.19 4.69
C LEU A 65 13.89 0.78 3.52
N PHE A 66 15.00 1.51 3.50
CA PHE A 66 15.42 2.35 2.38
C PHE A 66 16.81 1.87 1.94
N ILE A 67 16.98 1.59 0.65
CA ILE A 67 18.24 1.13 0.07
C ILE A 67 18.76 2.23 -0.83
N ASP A 68 19.88 2.82 -0.42
CA ASP A 68 20.64 3.76 -1.24
C ASP A 68 21.66 2.97 -2.09
N TRP A 69 21.65 3.21 -3.40
CA TRP A 69 22.55 2.56 -4.35
C TRP A 69 23.66 3.51 -4.84
N GLU A 70 23.66 4.78 -4.44
CA GLU A 70 24.57 5.83 -4.91
C GLU A 70 25.81 6.01 -4.00
N ALA A 71 26.30 4.94 -3.37
CA ALA A 71 27.47 4.93 -2.48
C ALA A 71 28.76 4.46 -3.16
#